data_AF-A0A2K1JZN4-F1
#
_entry.id   AF-A0A2K1JZN4-F1
#
_cell.length_a   1.000
_cell.length_b   1.000
_cell.length_c   1.000
_cell.angle_alpha   90.00
_cell.angle_beta   90.00
_cell.angle_gamma   90.00
#
_symmetry.space_group_name_H-M   'P 1'
#
loop_
_entity.id
_entity.type
_entity.pdbx_description
1 polymer ?
#
loop_
_entity_poly.entity_id
_entity_poly.type
_entity_poly.pdbx_seq_one_letter_code
_entity_poly.pdbx_strand_id
1 'polypeptide(L)'
;MRFRRRSLNSWTVPDLLGSMPFLQRLPNASFLQIVEDAQLRHFGAGETIIKEDEPGEGLYIIWKGEAETLRKVDNPCNLSNVPAVLRKGDHFGRVLTGSEEQLHSNDIIARSEVTCILIKHEKAHLLSPASTWRHEPGDLSIVERLLQLKFIREDVFRVDPTPEAPVFWSLYGGYMVGLALGAACKTVNPALDVHSLHAYFVLSGISSLPITFKVERIRDGHNVATRHVQAIQREKVCYVMYASFQRAGDGLEYQYPMPKAPPPDELPTYQELLGPLCTDPRLSKYKQEATISCLEMGQSLDLRYVNRRNIYSSEPEEPRQRLWVRTNGKLGDDPALHRSAAGYAFDWSLLETALKPHNKLLNQSPFFGYSIDHSIWFHRPFRTDEYLLFAMDSHRACDSRALCFGRVYTQSGELVASIAQEGRIQLLPPPKVTTPASKL
;
A
#
# COMPACT_ATOMS: atom_id res chain seq x y z
N MET A 1 -42.72 -7.14 17.09
CA MET A 1 -42.00 -5.85 16.91
C MET A 1 -41.44 -5.81 15.50
N ARG A 2 -41.96 -4.96 14.62
CA ARG A 2 -41.53 -4.87 13.21
C ARG A 2 -40.14 -4.23 13.15
N PHE A 3 -39.11 -4.99 12.82
CA PHE A 3 -37.83 -4.44 12.37
C PHE A 3 -38.10 -3.62 11.10
N ARG A 4 -38.09 -2.29 11.22
CA ARG A 4 -37.97 -1.41 10.06
C ARG A 4 -36.62 -1.75 9.42
N ARG A 5 -36.64 -2.43 8.27
CA ARG A 5 -35.52 -2.41 7.32
C ARG A 5 -35.25 -0.94 6.99
N ARG A 6 -34.28 -0.30 7.64
CA ARG A 6 -33.65 0.91 7.09
C ARG A 6 -33.20 0.55 5.68
N SER A 7 -33.48 1.39 4.69
CA SER A 7 -33.06 1.15 3.31
C SER A 7 -31.53 1.00 3.26
N LEU A 8 -31.06 -0.24 3.20
CA LEU A 8 -29.64 -0.62 3.27
C LEU A 8 -28.77 -0.11 2.11
N ASN A 9 -29.32 0.68 1.17
CA ASN A 9 -28.67 1.04 -0.10
C ASN A 9 -28.85 2.52 -0.49
N SER A 10 -29.11 3.45 0.44
CA SER A 10 -29.07 4.87 0.10
C SER A 10 -27.62 5.36 0.11
N TRP A 11 -27.05 5.55 -1.07
CA TRP A 11 -25.77 6.24 -1.24
C TRP A 11 -25.80 7.58 -0.49
N THR A 12 -24.70 7.91 0.17
CA THR A 12 -24.44 9.24 0.77
C THR A 12 -23.53 10.07 -0.15
N VAL A 13 -23.39 11.36 0.14
CA VAL A 13 -22.44 12.25 -0.57
C VAL A 13 -21.00 11.69 -0.49
N PRO A 14 -20.47 11.31 0.69
CA PRO A 14 -19.17 10.64 0.79
C PRO A 14 -19.05 9.38 -0.08
N ASP A 15 -20.11 8.57 -0.17
CA ASP A 15 -20.07 7.35 -0.99
C ASP A 15 -19.91 7.69 -2.48
N LEU A 16 -20.65 8.68 -2.98
CA LEU A 16 -20.54 9.10 -4.37
C LEU A 16 -19.17 9.71 -4.66
N LEU A 17 -18.72 10.65 -3.82
CA LEU A 17 -17.39 11.26 -3.98
C LEU A 17 -16.30 10.19 -3.95
N GLY A 18 -16.38 9.25 -3.02
CA GLY A 18 -15.43 8.13 -2.91
C GLY A 18 -15.53 7.13 -4.07
N SER A 19 -16.58 7.14 -4.89
CA SER A 19 -16.65 6.32 -6.11
C SER A 19 -15.89 6.92 -7.30
N MET A 20 -15.51 8.20 -7.23
CA MET A 20 -14.87 8.91 -8.33
C MET A 20 -13.36 8.63 -8.37
N PRO A 21 -12.79 8.11 -9.47
CA PRO A 21 -11.38 7.73 -9.55
C PRO A 21 -10.39 8.86 -9.21
N PHE A 22 -10.66 10.10 -9.67
CA PHE A 22 -9.76 11.23 -9.40
C PHE A 22 -9.77 11.71 -7.93
N LEU A 23 -10.78 11.33 -7.14
CA LEU A 23 -10.83 11.59 -5.69
C LEU A 23 -10.24 10.45 -4.88
N GLN A 24 -10.34 9.20 -5.35
CA GLN A 24 -9.77 8.02 -4.67
C GLN A 24 -8.24 8.07 -4.55
N ARG A 25 -7.57 8.72 -5.51
CA ARG A 25 -6.10 8.86 -5.51
C ARG A 25 -5.57 9.84 -4.46
N LEU A 26 -6.43 10.63 -3.83
CA LEU A 26 -6.01 11.69 -2.91
C LEU A 26 -5.54 11.11 -1.57
N PRO A 27 -4.73 11.84 -0.80
CA PRO A 27 -4.56 11.60 0.62
C PRO A 27 -5.91 11.54 1.34
N ASN A 28 -6.04 10.65 2.32
CA ASN A 28 -7.31 10.51 3.06
C ASN A 28 -7.75 11.84 3.71
N ALA A 29 -6.80 12.63 4.23
CA ALA A 29 -7.09 13.95 4.80
C ALA A 29 -7.70 14.93 3.78
N SER A 30 -7.16 14.98 2.56
CA SER A 30 -7.72 15.82 1.49
C SER A 30 -9.13 15.39 1.11
N PHE A 31 -9.37 14.08 1.03
CA PHE A 31 -10.69 13.54 0.73
C PHE A 31 -11.72 13.90 1.81
N LEU A 32 -11.37 13.70 3.09
CA LEU A 32 -12.24 14.04 4.21
C LEU A 32 -12.58 15.53 4.24
N GLN A 33 -11.59 16.39 4.00
CA GLN A 33 -11.80 17.83 3.94
C GLN A 33 -12.70 18.24 2.76
N ILE A 34 -12.54 17.62 1.58
CA ILE A 34 -13.45 17.82 0.44
C ILE A 34 -14.89 17.42 0.81
N VAL A 35 -15.07 16.30 1.50
CA VAL A 35 -16.39 15.82 1.95
C VAL A 35 -17.01 16.79 2.96
N GLU A 36 -16.23 17.33 3.89
CA GLU A 36 -16.69 18.29 4.89
C GLU A 36 -17.06 19.65 4.27
N ASP A 37 -16.26 20.13 3.32
CA ASP A 37 -16.46 21.42 2.65
C ASP A 37 -17.48 21.35 1.49
N ALA A 38 -17.93 20.16 1.09
CA ALA A 38 -18.85 19.94 -0.03
C ALA A 38 -20.21 20.62 0.21
N GLN A 39 -20.62 21.50 -0.71
CA GLN A 39 -21.89 22.21 -0.62
C GLN A 39 -22.95 21.60 -1.53
N LEU A 40 -24.18 21.43 -1.04
CA LEU A 40 -25.30 21.06 -1.90
C LEU A 40 -25.93 22.30 -2.51
N ARG A 41 -26.03 22.33 -3.84
CA ARG A 41 -26.67 23.39 -4.62
C ARG A 41 -27.88 22.83 -5.34
N HIS A 42 -29.00 23.52 -5.23
CA HIS A 42 -30.28 23.12 -5.80
C HIS A 42 -30.64 24.05 -6.95
N PHE A 43 -31.09 23.47 -8.05
CA PHE A 43 -31.51 24.18 -9.26
C PHE A 43 -32.88 23.66 -9.69
N GLY A 44 -33.77 24.59 -10.03
CA GLY A 44 -35.08 24.26 -10.58
C GLY A 44 -34.99 23.75 -12.02
N ALA A 45 -36.01 23.04 -12.49
CA ALA A 45 -36.06 22.63 -13.89
C ALA A 45 -36.05 23.85 -14.83
N GLY A 46 -35.19 23.81 -15.85
CA GLY A 46 -34.95 24.90 -16.80
C GLY A 46 -33.94 25.94 -16.33
N GLU A 47 -33.45 25.88 -15.10
CA GLU A 47 -32.47 26.82 -14.57
C GLU A 47 -31.07 26.54 -15.15
N THR A 48 -30.35 27.60 -15.53
CA THR A 48 -28.96 27.50 -15.97
C THR A 48 -28.06 27.30 -14.75
N ILE A 49 -27.32 26.18 -14.71
CA ILE A 49 -26.39 25.85 -13.64
C ILE A 49 -25.05 26.55 -13.86
N ILE A 50 -24.50 26.47 -15.07
CA ILE A 50 -23.28 27.16 -15.52
C ILE A 50 -23.52 27.64 -16.95
N LYS A 51 -23.12 28.87 -17.26
CA LYS A 51 -23.10 29.38 -18.63
C LYS A 51 -21.78 29.05 -19.34
N GLU A 52 -21.84 28.94 -20.65
CA GLU A 52 -20.68 28.84 -21.54
C GLU A 52 -19.63 29.90 -21.19
N ASP A 53 -18.36 29.48 -21.14
CA ASP A 53 -17.19 30.30 -20.78
C ASP A 53 -17.19 30.91 -19.37
N GLU A 54 -18.20 30.64 -18.53
CA GLU A 54 -18.16 30.98 -17.11
C GLU A 54 -17.51 29.85 -16.31
N PRO A 55 -16.50 30.14 -15.47
CA PRO A 55 -15.82 29.11 -14.70
C PRO A 55 -16.69 28.48 -13.60
N GLY A 56 -17.90 29.01 -13.36
CA GLY A 56 -18.74 28.68 -12.22
C GLY A 56 -18.05 28.98 -10.87
N GLU A 57 -18.63 28.50 -9.78
CA GLU A 57 -18.04 28.65 -8.44
C GLU A 57 -17.01 27.54 -8.11
N GLY A 58 -16.89 26.52 -8.96
CA GLY A 58 -16.00 25.38 -8.77
C GLY A 58 -16.42 24.17 -9.60
N LEU A 59 -16.10 22.97 -9.09
CA LEU A 59 -16.50 21.70 -9.67
C LEU A 59 -17.85 21.28 -9.10
N TYR A 60 -18.80 21.04 -10.00
CA TYR A 60 -20.13 20.54 -9.72
C TYR A 60 -20.18 19.05 -10.05
N ILE A 61 -20.81 18.26 -9.18
CA ILE A 61 -21.03 16.83 -9.37
C ILE A 61 -22.52 16.57 -9.18
N ILE A 62 -23.20 15.97 -10.15
CA ILE A 62 -24.63 15.69 -10.03
C ILE A 62 -24.85 14.70 -8.88
N TRP A 63 -25.62 15.12 -7.88
CA TRP A 63 -26.06 14.27 -6.77
C TRP A 63 -27.42 13.63 -7.04
N LYS A 64 -28.35 14.42 -7.56
CA LYS A 64 -29.73 14.03 -7.90
C LYS A 64 -30.22 14.84 -9.09
N GLY A 65 -31.15 14.26 -9.87
CA GLY A 65 -31.71 14.86 -11.08
C GLY A 65 -30.84 14.62 -12.31
N GLU A 66 -31.20 15.30 -13.39
CA GLU A 66 -30.50 15.29 -14.67
C GLU A 66 -30.28 16.73 -15.15
N ALA A 67 -29.09 16.99 -15.70
CA ALA A 67 -28.77 18.22 -16.43
C ALA A 67 -28.48 17.91 -17.90
N GLU A 68 -28.46 18.90 -18.76
CA GLU A 68 -28.09 18.73 -20.17
C GLU A 68 -27.13 19.81 -20.64
N THR A 69 -26.28 19.46 -21.60
CA THR A 69 -25.36 20.40 -22.24
C THR A 69 -26.03 21.04 -23.46
N LEU A 70 -26.14 22.36 -23.49
CA LEU A 70 -26.71 23.09 -24.62
C LEU A 70 -25.60 23.85 -25.37
N ARG A 71 -25.35 23.48 -26.63
CA ARG A 71 -24.46 24.25 -27.53
C ARG A 71 -25.23 25.39 -28.17
N LYS A 72 -24.62 26.58 -28.22
CA LYS A 72 -25.02 27.57 -29.24
C LYS A 72 -24.55 27.10 -30.62
N VAL A 73 -25.47 27.11 -31.57
CA VAL A 73 -25.23 26.67 -32.94
C VAL A 73 -24.67 27.84 -33.74
N ASP A 74 -23.38 27.82 -34.09
CA ASP A 74 -22.80 28.80 -35.02
C ASP A 74 -23.14 28.50 -36.50
N ASN A 75 -23.67 27.31 -36.82
CA ASN A 75 -23.99 26.94 -38.20
C ASN A 75 -25.18 25.95 -38.29
N PRO A 76 -26.33 26.31 -38.90
CA PRO A 76 -27.56 25.51 -38.87
C PRO A 76 -27.53 24.18 -39.64
N CYS A 77 -26.45 23.85 -40.36
CA CYS A 77 -26.37 22.67 -41.24
C CYS A 77 -25.76 21.41 -40.60
N ASN A 78 -25.29 21.45 -39.35
CA ASN A 78 -24.72 20.28 -38.67
C ASN A 78 -25.79 19.51 -37.90
N LEU A 79 -26.25 18.40 -38.48
CA LEU A 79 -27.33 17.52 -37.99
C LEU A 79 -26.92 16.54 -36.87
N SER A 80 -25.77 16.72 -36.21
CA SER A 80 -25.29 15.86 -35.13
C SER A 80 -25.27 16.54 -33.74
N ASN A 81 -26.19 17.48 -33.48
CA ASN A 81 -26.28 18.19 -32.20
C ASN A 81 -27.36 17.60 -31.29
N VAL A 82 -27.06 16.48 -30.63
CA VAL A 82 -27.90 15.95 -29.54
C VAL A 82 -27.31 16.41 -28.20
N PRO A 83 -28.08 17.11 -27.33
CA PRO A 83 -27.62 17.48 -25.99
C PRO A 83 -27.15 16.26 -25.20
N ALA A 84 -25.96 16.32 -24.60
CA ALA A 84 -25.52 15.27 -23.68
C ALA A 84 -26.26 15.44 -22.35
N VAL A 85 -26.90 14.36 -21.86
CA VAL A 85 -27.59 14.34 -20.57
C VAL A 85 -26.61 13.90 -19.49
N LEU A 86 -26.40 14.76 -18.50
CA LEU A 86 -25.59 14.52 -17.31
C LEU A 86 -26.47 13.96 -16.20
N ARG A 87 -25.99 12.90 -15.54
CA ARG A 87 -26.67 12.15 -14.48
C ARG A 87 -25.78 12.06 -13.25
N LYS A 88 -26.31 11.41 -12.21
CA LYS A 88 -25.61 11.21 -10.93
C LYS A 88 -24.17 10.70 -11.13
N GLY A 89 -23.21 11.44 -10.58
CA GLY A 89 -21.78 11.15 -10.68
C GLY A 89 -21.08 11.85 -11.84
N ASP A 90 -21.81 12.31 -12.85
CA ASP A 90 -21.25 13.20 -13.86
C ASP A 90 -20.90 14.53 -13.23
N HIS A 91 -19.81 15.13 -13.73
CA HIS A 91 -19.22 16.31 -13.14
C HIS A 91 -18.84 17.31 -14.23
N PHE A 92 -18.90 18.58 -13.85
CA PHE A 92 -18.68 19.70 -14.74
C PHE A 92 -18.31 20.96 -13.95
N GLY A 93 -17.88 22.00 -14.65
CA GLY A 93 -17.32 23.19 -14.02
C GLY A 93 -15.83 23.00 -13.71
N ARG A 94 -15.16 24.11 -13.42
CA ARG A 94 -13.70 24.13 -13.34
C ARG A 94 -13.25 23.94 -11.90
N VAL A 95 -12.21 23.15 -11.69
CA VAL A 95 -11.34 23.30 -10.53
C VAL A 95 -9.92 23.48 -11.05
N LEU A 96 -9.29 24.59 -10.68
CA LEU A 96 -7.95 24.96 -11.13
C LEU A 96 -6.92 24.00 -10.52
N THR A 97 -6.69 22.86 -11.15
CA THR A 97 -5.56 21.96 -10.87
C THR A 97 -4.86 21.57 -12.17
N GLY A 98 -3.53 21.62 -12.16
CA GLY A 98 -2.65 21.66 -13.33
C GLY A 98 -2.93 20.69 -14.48
N SER A 99 -2.75 21.25 -15.69
CA SER A 99 -2.60 20.67 -17.03
C SER A 99 -3.63 19.65 -17.51
N GLU A 100 -4.91 20.00 -17.50
CA GLU A 100 -5.78 19.81 -18.65
C GLU A 100 -6.99 20.75 -18.51
N GLU A 101 -7.01 21.79 -19.34
CA GLU A 101 -8.08 22.78 -19.41
C GLU A 101 -9.28 22.17 -20.13
N GLN A 102 -10.27 21.67 -19.41
CA GLN A 102 -11.59 21.45 -20.00
C GLN A 102 -12.55 22.51 -19.46
N LEU A 103 -12.61 23.64 -20.15
CA LEU A 103 -13.78 24.50 -20.11
C LEU A 103 -14.95 23.72 -20.73
N HIS A 104 -16.12 23.77 -20.10
CA HIS A 104 -17.33 23.37 -20.82
C HIS A 104 -17.59 24.42 -21.87
N SER A 105 -17.60 24.00 -23.14
CA SER A 105 -17.94 24.86 -24.29
C SER A 105 -19.45 25.06 -24.46
N ASN A 106 -20.24 24.68 -23.45
CA ASN A 106 -21.69 24.57 -23.54
C ASN A 106 -22.33 25.06 -22.24
N ASP A 107 -23.51 25.67 -22.35
CA ASP A 107 -24.37 25.93 -21.19
C ASP A 107 -24.77 24.60 -20.53
N ILE A 108 -24.81 24.57 -19.21
CA ILE A 108 -25.35 23.43 -18.44
C ILE A 108 -26.68 23.84 -17.85
N ILE A 109 -27.75 23.17 -18.25
CA ILE A 109 -29.13 23.50 -17.85
C ILE A 109 -29.72 22.33 -17.07
N ALA A 110 -30.41 22.63 -15.98
CA ALA A 110 -31.14 21.65 -15.20
C ALA A 110 -32.34 21.13 -16.01
N ARG A 111 -32.31 19.87 -16.43
CA ARG A 111 -33.41 19.24 -17.19
C ARG A 111 -34.60 18.87 -16.29
N SER A 112 -34.32 18.70 -15.00
CA SER A 112 -35.27 18.40 -13.92
C SER A 112 -34.86 19.21 -12.68
N GLU A 113 -35.49 19.02 -11.52
CA GLU A 113 -34.90 19.51 -10.28
C GLU A 113 -33.56 18.81 -10.04
N VAL A 114 -32.48 19.58 -10.08
CA VAL A 114 -31.11 19.06 -9.95
C VAL A 114 -30.54 19.48 -8.60
N THR A 115 -29.86 18.54 -7.95
CA THR A 115 -28.96 18.85 -6.83
C THR A 115 -27.54 18.50 -7.24
N CYS A 116 -26.64 19.46 -7.12
CA CYS A 116 -25.20 19.28 -7.34
C CYS A 116 -24.45 19.32 -6.01
N ILE A 117 -23.39 18.55 -5.89
CA ILE A 117 -22.31 18.77 -4.93
C ILE A 117 -21.35 19.77 -5.56
N LEU A 118 -21.03 20.85 -4.86
CA LEU A 118 -20.10 21.88 -5.28
C LEU A 118 -18.83 21.82 -4.43
N ILE A 119 -17.69 21.66 -5.11
CA ILE A 119 -16.35 21.85 -4.56
C ILE A 119 -15.85 23.21 -5.07
N LYS A 120 -15.78 24.22 -4.19
CA LYS A 120 -15.41 25.59 -4.55
C LYS A 120 -13.98 25.69 -5.06
N HIS A 121 -13.70 26.68 -5.92
CA HIS A 121 -12.35 27.01 -6.39
C HIS A 121 -11.33 27.22 -5.26
N GLU A 122 -11.76 27.79 -4.13
CA GLU A 122 -10.90 27.99 -2.95
C GLU A 122 -10.33 26.68 -2.39
N LYS A 123 -11.03 25.56 -2.61
CA LYS A 123 -10.65 24.22 -2.18
C LYS A 123 -9.91 23.42 -3.25
N ALA A 124 -9.62 24.02 -4.41
CA ALA A 124 -8.93 23.38 -5.54
C ALA A 124 -7.59 22.73 -5.15
N HIS A 125 -6.87 23.36 -4.21
CA HIS A 125 -5.60 22.87 -3.70
C HIS A 125 -5.69 21.43 -3.14
N LEU A 126 -6.84 21.00 -2.61
CA LEU A 126 -7.07 19.64 -2.11
C LEU A 126 -7.03 18.56 -3.19
N LEU A 127 -7.27 18.92 -4.46
CA LEU A 127 -7.17 18.00 -5.61
C LEU A 127 -5.74 17.86 -6.15
N SER A 128 -4.82 18.71 -5.68
CA SER A 128 -3.39 18.75 -6.02
C SER A 128 -2.53 18.51 -4.77
N PRO A 129 -2.55 17.30 -4.18
CA PRO A 129 -1.80 17.01 -2.97
C PRO A 129 -0.28 17.08 -3.20
N ALA A 130 0.48 17.42 -2.16
CA ALA A 130 1.94 17.49 -2.21
C ALA A 130 2.61 16.12 -2.44
N SER A 131 1.98 15.03 -2.00
CA SER A 131 2.50 13.67 -2.16
C SER A 131 1.38 12.63 -2.29
N THR A 132 1.72 11.35 -2.45
CA THR A 132 0.72 10.26 -2.47
C THR A 132 -0.10 10.21 -1.17
N TRP A 133 0.53 10.55 -0.04
CA TRP A 133 -0.02 10.33 1.30
C TRP A 133 -0.34 11.61 2.07
N ARG A 134 0.20 12.76 1.64
CA ARG A 134 0.04 14.03 2.36
C ARG A 134 -0.53 15.12 1.47
N HIS A 135 -1.41 15.90 2.06
CA HIS A 135 -1.91 17.12 1.46
C HIS A 135 -0.81 18.20 1.44
N GLU A 136 -0.23 18.48 2.61
CA GLU A 136 0.79 19.50 2.78
C GLU A 136 2.22 18.94 2.59
N PRO A 137 3.17 19.76 2.12
CA PRO A 137 4.58 19.41 2.10
C PRO A 137 5.13 19.22 3.50
N GLY A 138 6.16 18.37 3.64
CA GLY A 138 6.88 18.24 4.89
C GLY A 138 7.92 17.13 4.82
N ASP A 139 8.70 17.00 5.89
CA ASP A 139 9.70 15.94 5.99
C ASP A 139 9.01 14.58 6.05
N LEU A 140 9.45 13.69 5.16
CA LEU A 140 8.97 12.33 5.03
C LEU A 140 9.96 11.38 5.67
N SER A 141 9.48 10.40 6.44
CA SER A 141 10.31 9.31 6.92
C SER A 141 10.87 8.49 5.74
N ILE A 142 11.90 7.67 5.99
CA ILE A 142 12.51 6.82 4.94
C ILE A 142 11.44 5.95 4.27
N VAL A 143 10.62 5.27 5.07
CA VAL A 143 9.55 4.39 4.55
C VAL A 143 8.51 5.18 3.76
N GLU A 144 8.13 6.37 4.22
CA GLU A 144 7.14 7.19 3.51
C GLU A 144 7.68 7.73 2.17
N ARG A 145 8.99 8.02 2.06
CA ARG A 145 9.64 8.36 0.79
C ARG A 145 9.68 7.18 -0.16
N LEU A 146 10.06 6.00 0.34
CA LEU A 146 10.09 4.78 -0.45
C LEU A 146 8.71 4.46 -1.02
N LEU A 147 7.64 4.64 -0.23
CA LEU A 147 6.29 4.27 -0.64
C LEU A 147 5.54 5.36 -1.44
N GLN A 148 6.24 6.31 -2.05
CA GLN A 148 5.61 7.29 -2.95
C GLN A 148 5.28 6.67 -4.31
N LEU A 149 4.11 7.01 -4.84
CA LEU A 149 3.61 6.57 -6.14
C LEU A 149 3.36 7.78 -7.04
N LYS A 150 3.99 7.78 -8.22
CA LYS A 150 3.71 8.74 -9.28
C LYS A 150 2.46 8.29 -10.04
N PHE A 151 1.43 9.12 -10.05
CA PHE A 151 0.26 8.92 -10.89
C PHE A 151 0.63 9.15 -12.36
N ILE A 152 0.26 8.19 -13.23
CA ILE A 152 0.46 8.31 -14.68
C ILE A 152 -0.88 8.56 -15.39
N ARG A 153 -1.88 7.75 -15.05
CA ARG A 153 -3.28 7.87 -15.47
C ARG A 153 -4.13 6.99 -14.57
N GLU A 154 -5.45 6.99 -14.79
CA GLU A 154 -6.38 6.13 -14.04
C GLU A 154 -5.85 4.68 -13.96
N ASP A 155 -5.82 4.17 -12.74
CA ASP A 155 -5.38 2.82 -12.37
C ASP A 155 -3.93 2.44 -12.79
N VAL A 156 -3.10 3.42 -13.15
CA VAL A 156 -1.68 3.21 -13.49
C VAL A 156 -0.77 4.14 -12.69
N PHE A 157 0.10 3.52 -11.90
CA PHE A 157 1.08 4.19 -11.06
C PHE A 157 2.50 3.78 -11.45
N ARG A 158 3.48 4.61 -11.12
CA ARG A 158 4.89 4.34 -11.36
C ARG A 158 5.75 4.74 -10.17
N VAL A 159 6.82 3.99 -9.97
CA VAL A 159 7.92 4.34 -9.08
C VAL A 159 9.19 4.42 -9.90
N ASP A 160 9.93 5.51 -9.76
CA ASP A 160 11.23 5.68 -10.40
C ASP A 160 12.34 5.08 -9.50
N PRO A 161 13.47 4.63 -10.09
CA PRO A 161 14.60 4.10 -9.33
C PRO A 161 15.09 5.08 -8.26
N THR A 162 15.41 4.57 -7.07
CA THR A 162 16.04 5.35 -5.99
C THR A 162 17.20 4.56 -5.36
N PRO A 163 18.33 5.21 -5.02
CA PRO A 163 19.42 4.57 -4.27
C PRO A 163 18.99 4.04 -2.89
N GLU A 164 17.93 4.62 -2.31
CA GLU A 164 17.37 4.19 -1.02
C GLU A 164 16.60 2.86 -1.12
N ALA A 165 16.30 2.38 -2.34
CA ALA A 165 15.51 1.18 -2.54
C ALA A 165 16.26 -0.04 -1.96
N PRO A 166 15.64 -0.79 -1.03
CA PRO A 166 16.31 -1.90 -0.37
C PRO A 166 16.55 -3.07 -1.34
N VAL A 167 17.80 -3.55 -1.39
CA VAL A 167 18.25 -4.63 -2.27
C VAL A 167 19.10 -5.62 -1.47
N PHE A 168 18.62 -6.87 -1.38
CA PHE A 168 19.43 -8.00 -0.95
C PHE A 168 20.19 -8.55 -2.17
N TRP A 169 19.72 -9.68 -2.71
CA TRP A 169 20.14 -10.20 -4.02
C TRP A 169 19.33 -9.62 -5.18
N SER A 170 18.12 -9.17 -4.86
CA SER A 170 17.16 -8.49 -5.73
C SER A 170 16.42 -7.44 -4.93
N LEU A 171 15.55 -6.68 -5.58
CA LEU A 171 14.65 -5.76 -4.89
C LEU A 171 13.91 -6.49 -3.75
N TYR A 172 13.87 -5.85 -2.58
CA TYR A 172 13.22 -6.39 -1.39
C TYR A 172 11.73 -6.68 -1.62
N GLY A 173 11.24 -7.84 -1.17
CA GLY A 173 9.87 -8.30 -1.37
C GLY A 173 8.85 -7.37 -0.71
N GLY A 174 9.06 -7.01 0.56
CA GLY A 174 8.21 -6.08 1.30
C GLY A 174 8.06 -4.72 0.60
N TYR A 175 9.10 -4.22 -0.06
CA TYR A 175 9.01 -2.99 -0.85
C TYR A 175 8.03 -3.12 -2.02
N MET A 176 8.04 -4.25 -2.73
CA MET A 176 7.07 -4.54 -3.78
C MET A 176 5.64 -4.66 -3.23
N VAL A 177 5.46 -5.35 -2.09
CA VAL A 177 4.16 -5.51 -1.43
C VAL A 177 3.59 -4.16 -1.00
N GLY A 178 4.39 -3.32 -0.33
CA GLY A 178 3.96 -2.01 0.14
C GLY A 178 3.55 -1.08 -0.99
N LEU A 179 4.33 -1.02 -2.08
CA LEU A 179 3.99 -0.22 -3.26
C LEU A 179 2.74 -0.71 -3.98
N ALA A 180 2.62 -2.02 -4.21
CA ALA A 180 1.45 -2.59 -4.88
C ALA A 180 0.18 -2.39 -4.06
N LEU A 181 0.26 -2.56 -2.74
CA LEU A 181 -0.83 -2.31 -1.81
C LEU A 181 -1.24 -0.84 -1.82
N GLY A 182 -0.27 0.07 -1.82
CA GLY A 182 -0.55 1.50 -1.92
C GLY A 182 -1.25 1.87 -3.23
N ALA A 183 -0.81 1.30 -4.36
CA ALA A 183 -1.46 1.50 -5.65
C ALA A 183 -2.91 0.99 -5.63
N ALA A 184 -3.16 -0.19 -5.03
CA ALA A 184 -4.52 -0.70 -4.87
C ALA A 184 -5.38 0.24 -4.01
N CYS A 185 -4.87 0.70 -2.86
CA CYS A 185 -5.60 1.59 -1.95
C CYS A 185 -6.00 2.91 -2.62
N LYS A 186 -5.12 3.47 -3.46
CA LYS A 186 -5.38 4.72 -4.22
C LYS A 186 -6.32 4.56 -5.42
N THR A 187 -7.00 3.41 -5.53
CA THR A 187 -8.06 3.15 -6.53
C THR A 187 -9.37 2.71 -5.89
N VAL A 188 -9.51 2.79 -4.57
CA VAL A 188 -10.69 2.31 -3.84
C VAL A 188 -11.36 3.48 -3.12
N ASN A 189 -12.67 3.40 -2.91
CA ASN A 189 -13.40 4.35 -2.08
C ASN A 189 -12.76 4.44 -0.68
N PRO A 190 -12.36 5.64 -0.19
CA PRO A 190 -11.71 5.80 1.11
C PRO A 190 -12.50 5.27 2.33
N ALA A 191 -13.80 4.98 2.16
CA ALA A 191 -14.59 4.32 3.19
C ALA A 191 -14.38 2.79 3.28
N LEU A 192 -13.58 2.19 2.38
CA LEU A 192 -13.26 0.77 2.37
C LEU A 192 -11.78 0.58 2.71
N ASP A 193 -11.50 -0.14 3.79
CA ASP A 193 -10.15 -0.46 4.20
C ASP A 193 -9.70 -1.84 3.67
N VAL A 194 -8.43 -1.99 3.30
CA VAL A 194 -7.89 -3.28 2.81
C VAL A 194 -7.78 -4.32 3.91
N HIS A 195 -8.64 -5.33 3.96
CA HIS A 195 -8.59 -6.35 5.01
C HIS A 195 -7.76 -7.57 4.63
N SER A 196 -7.44 -7.78 3.36
CA SER A 196 -6.52 -8.85 2.96
C SER A 196 -5.81 -8.60 1.64
N LEU A 197 -4.65 -9.24 1.48
CA LEU A 197 -3.95 -9.36 0.21
C LEU A 197 -3.35 -10.76 0.05
N HIS A 198 -3.19 -11.17 -1.20
CA HIS A 198 -2.49 -12.38 -1.63
C HIS A 198 -1.64 -12.06 -2.84
N ALA A 199 -0.35 -12.39 -2.80
CA ALA A 199 0.59 -12.01 -3.84
C ALA A 199 1.56 -13.13 -4.22
N TYR A 200 2.06 -13.08 -5.45
CA TYR A 200 3.14 -13.92 -5.95
C TYR A 200 4.28 -13.08 -6.51
N PHE A 201 5.51 -13.46 -6.17
CA PHE A 201 6.74 -12.90 -6.74
C PHE A 201 7.14 -13.72 -7.97
N VAL A 202 6.86 -13.19 -9.16
CA VAL A 202 6.99 -13.91 -10.43
C VAL A 202 8.42 -13.84 -10.97
N LEU A 203 9.03 -12.66 -10.91
CA LEU A 203 10.41 -12.39 -11.37
C LEU A 203 11.13 -11.48 -10.37
N SER A 204 12.45 -11.61 -10.29
CA SER A 204 13.29 -10.73 -9.48
C SER A 204 13.14 -9.27 -9.90
N GLY A 205 12.82 -8.39 -8.94
CA GLY A 205 12.80 -6.96 -9.16
C GLY A 205 14.20 -6.38 -9.36
N ILE A 206 14.31 -5.40 -10.25
CA ILE A 206 15.56 -4.70 -10.60
C ILE A 206 15.48 -3.26 -10.09
N SER A 207 16.32 -2.90 -9.12
CA SER A 207 16.28 -1.58 -8.45
C SER A 207 16.63 -0.41 -9.37
N SER A 208 17.42 -0.64 -10.42
CA SER A 208 17.82 0.40 -11.39
C SER A 208 16.78 0.69 -12.46
N LEU A 209 15.63 0.01 -12.45
CA LEU A 209 14.55 0.19 -13.42
C LEU A 209 13.27 0.68 -12.74
N PRO A 210 12.48 1.54 -13.41
CA PRO A 210 11.18 1.94 -12.88
C PRO A 210 10.26 0.73 -12.76
N ILE A 211 9.31 0.81 -11.83
CA ILE A 211 8.27 -0.20 -11.64
C ILE A 211 6.94 0.45 -11.99
N THR A 212 6.21 -0.13 -12.94
CA THR A 212 4.85 0.31 -13.28
C THR A 212 3.84 -0.63 -12.64
N PHE A 213 2.93 -0.08 -11.84
CA PHE A 213 1.81 -0.80 -11.25
C PHE A 213 0.56 -0.55 -12.07
N LYS A 214 -0.02 -1.61 -12.63
CA LYS A 214 -1.35 -1.57 -13.26
C LYS A 214 -2.35 -2.19 -12.31
N VAL A 215 -3.40 -1.44 -12.02
CA VAL A 215 -4.50 -1.88 -11.15
C VAL A 215 -5.71 -2.20 -12.03
N GLU A 216 -6.36 -3.31 -11.74
CA GLU A 216 -7.60 -3.74 -12.36
C GLU A 216 -8.70 -3.78 -11.29
N ARG A 217 -9.81 -3.10 -11.57
CA ARG A 217 -10.99 -3.03 -10.71
C ARG A 217 -11.87 -4.26 -10.92
N ILE A 218 -11.58 -5.33 -10.18
CA ILE A 218 -12.33 -6.59 -10.28
C ILE A 218 -13.77 -6.44 -9.80
N ARG A 219 -13.97 -5.66 -8.72
CA ARG A 219 -15.29 -5.40 -8.14
C ARG A 219 -15.30 -4.08 -7.40
N ASP A 220 -16.38 -3.32 -7.60
CA ASP A 220 -16.75 -2.16 -6.79
C ASP A 220 -18.17 -2.31 -6.26
N GLY A 221 -18.28 -2.58 -4.97
CA GLY A 221 -19.54 -2.61 -4.24
C GLY A 221 -19.52 -1.62 -3.08
N HIS A 222 -20.71 -1.30 -2.55
CA HIS A 222 -20.84 -0.33 -1.46
C HIS A 222 -20.10 -0.72 -0.17
N ASN A 223 -20.00 -2.03 0.10
CA ASN A 223 -19.37 -2.57 1.31
C ASN A 223 -18.07 -3.32 1.05
N VAL A 224 -17.79 -3.72 -0.20
CA VAL A 224 -16.65 -4.56 -0.56
C VAL A 224 -16.12 -4.15 -1.92
N ALA A 225 -14.80 -4.05 -2.05
CA ALA A 225 -14.12 -3.88 -3.32
C ALA A 225 -12.99 -4.92 -3.48
N THR A 226 -12.59 -5.17 -4.72
CA THR A 226 -11.49 -6.09 -5.03
C THR A 226 -10.63 -5.49 -6.13
N ARG A 227 -9.31 -5.54 -5.93
CA ARG A 227 -8.31 -5.07 -6.88
C ARG A 227 -7.35 -6.19 -7.23
N HIS A 228 -6.97 -6.24 -8.49
CA HIS A 228 -5.85 -7.03 -8.97
C HIS A 228 -4.75 -6.06 -9.40
N VAL A 229 -3.52 -6.27 -8.95
CA VAL A 229 -2.38 -5.40 -9.24
C VAL A 229 -1.29 -6.21 -9.91
N GLN A 230 -0.75 -5.67 -11.00
CA GLN A 230 0.43 -6.20 -11.67
C GLN A 230 1.56 -5.18 -11.58
N ALA A 231 2.72 -5.59 -11.06
CA ALA A 231 3.94 -4.81 -11.17
C ALA A 231 4.74 -5.25 -12.41
N ILE A 232 5.17 -4.28 -13.20
CA ILE A 232 5.75 -4.51 -14.52
C ILE A 232 7.12 -3.83 -14.59
N GLN A 233 8.13 -4.59 -14.99
CA GLN A 233 9.46 -4.10 -15.36
C GLN A 233 9.89 -4.76 -16.68
N ARG A 234 10.53 -4.01 -17.57
CA ARG A 234 10.92 -4.51 -18.92
C ARG A 234 9.77 -5.19 -19.66
N GLU A 235 8.57 -4.61 -19.55
CA GLU A 235 7.34 -5.13 -20.17
C GLU A 235 6.92 -6.54 -19.69
N LYS A 236 7.54 -7.06 -18.63
CA LYS A 236 7.20 -8.34 -18.02
C LYS A 236 6.58 -8.12 -16.64
N VAL A 237 5.56 -8.90 -16.33
CA VAL A 237 4.98 -8.95 -14.99
C VAL A 237 5.99 -9.62 -14.06
N CYS A 238 6.47 -8.88 -13.05
CA CYS A 238 7.39 -9.40 -12.04
C CYS A 238 6.69 -9.71 -10.71
N TYR A 239 5.49 -9.18 -10.49
CA TYR A 239 4.71 -9.39 -9.28
C TYR A 239 3.21 -9.25 -9.57
N VAL A 240 2.40 -10.07 -8.92
CA VAL A 240 0.93 -9.99 -8.97
C VAL A 240 0.35 -10.02 -7.57
N MET A 241 -0.75 -9.29 -7.35
CA MET A 241 -1.45 -9.24 -6.08
C MET A 241 -2.96 -9.11 -6.28
N TYR A 242 -3.74 -9.85 -5.51
CA TYR A 242 -5.14 -9.52 -5.24
C TYR A 242 -5.28 -8.89 -3.87
N ALA A 243 -6.03 -7.80 -3.77
CA ALA A 243 -6.34 -7.12 -2.51
C ALA A 243 -7.87 -6.98 -2.36
N SER A 244 -8.36 -7.25 -1.16
CA SER A 244 -9.79 -7.17 -0.81
C SER A 244 -10.03 -6.10 0.24
N PHE A 245 -11.07 -5.31 0.03
CA PHE A 245 -11.37 -4.12 0.80
C PHE A 245 -12.78 -4.23 1.35
N GLN A 246 -12.99 -3.75 2.58
CA GLN A 246 -14.27 -3.83 3.24
C GLN A 246 -14.52 -2.56 4.06
N ARG A 247 -15.79 -2.14 4.10
CA ARG A 247 -16.24 -1.08 4.99
C ARG A 247 -16.17 -1.56 6.44
N ALA A 248 -15.70 -0.72 7.35
CA ALA A 248 -15.76 -0.98 8.78
C ALA A 248 -17.20 -1.29 9.23
N GLY A 249 -17.35 -2.25 10.14
CA GLY A 249 -18.64 -2.65 10.68
C GLY A 249 -18.50 -3.53 11.91
N ASP A 250 -19.60 -3.71 12.63
CA ASP A 250 -19.66 -4.52 13.85
C ASP A 250 -19.68 -6.03 13.51
N GLY A 251 -19.20 -6.86 14.44
CA GLY A 251 -19.14 -8.30 14.24
C GLY A 251 -18.85 -9.08 15.52
N LEU A 252 -18.68 -10.40 15.34
CA LEU A 252 -18.22 -11.29 16.41
C LEU A 252 -16.71 -11.09 16.62
N GLU A 253 -16.28 -11.09 17.88
CA GLU A 253 -14.89 -10.77 18.23
C GLU A 253 -14.25 -11.83 19.11
N TYR A 254 -13.07 -12.30 18.69
CA TYR A 254 -12.10 -13.03 19.50
C TYR A 254 -10.72 -12.89 18.84
N GLN A 255 -9.65 -13.14 19.59
CA GLN A 255 -8.31 -13.19 19.02
C GLN A 255 -7.44 -14.24 19.70
N TYR A 256 -6.40 -14.69 19.01
CA TYR A 256 -5.38 -15.55 19.61
C TYR A 256 -4.49 -14.72 20.56
N PRO A 257 -4.15 -15.22 21.77
CA PRO A 257 -3.40 -14.43 22.75
C PRO A 257 -2.00 -14.04 22.26
N MET A 258 -1.56 -12.84 22.61
CA MET A 258 -0.19 -12.37 22.36
C MET A 258 0.80 -13.25 23.13
N PRO A 259 1.88 -13.76 22.50
CA PRO A 259 2.92 -14.49 23.21
C PRO A 259 3.69 -13.56 24.15
N LYS A 260 4.21 -14.11 25.26
CA LYS A 260 5.08 -13.36 26.17
C LYS A 260 6.36 -12.92 25.45
N ALA A 261 6.69 -11.65 25.58
CA ALA A 261 7.93 -11.05 25.09
C ALA A 261 8.35 -9.92 26.06
N PRO A 262 9.66 -9.68 26.25
CA PRO A 262 10.14 -8.47 26.90
C PRO A 262 9.67 -7.22 26.14
N PRO A 263 9.48 -6.08 26.82
CA PRO A 263 9.19 -4.82 26.14
C PRO A 263 10.35 -4.41 25.22
N PRO A 264 10.08 -3.66 24.14
CA PRO A 264 11.11 -3.33 23.15
C PRO A 264 12.27 -2.50 23.70
N ASP A 265 12.03 -1.68 24.72
CA ASP A 265 13.06 -0.81 25.32
C ASP A 265 14.09 -1.58 26.16
N GLU A 266 13.79 -2.82 26.56
CA GLU A 266 14.73 -3.71 27.24
C GLU A 266 15.59 -4.53 26.26
N LEU A 267 15.30 -4.45 24.96
CA LEU A 267 15.96 -5.23 23.92
C LEU A 267 16.99 -4.36 23.17
N PRO A 268 18.12 -4.97 22.75
CA PRO A 268 19.13 -4.24 21.98
C PRO A 268 18.54 -3.75 20.65
N THR A 269 18.99 -2.57 20.23
CA THR A 269 18.77 -2.07 18.87
C THR A 269 19.37 -3.04 17.85
N TYR A 270 18.90 -2.95 16.61
CA TYR A 270 19.48 -3.72 15.52
C TYR A 270 20.97 -3.41 15.29
N GLN A 271 21.36 -2.14 15.48
CA GLN A 271 22.74 -1.69 15.41
C GLN A 271 23.62 -2.31 16.50
N GLU A 272 23.14 -2.34 17.75
CA GLU A 272 23.88 -2.97 18.86
C GLU A 272 24.00 -4.48 18.66
N LEU A 273 22.98 -5.12 18.06
CA LEU A 273 22.97 -6.55 17.82
C LEU A 273 23.88 -6.98 16.66
N LEU A 274 23.88 -6.24 15.55
CA LEU A 274 24.61 -6.60 14.33
C LEU A 274 25.96 -5.91 14.18
N GLY A 275 26.12 -4.70 14.71
CA GLY A 275 27.36 -3.92 14.58
C GLY A 275 28.62 -4.70 14.96
N PRO A 276 28.65 -5.40 16.11
CA PRO A 276 29.81 -6.21 16.50
C PRO A 276 30.11 -7.38 15.53
N LEU A 277 29.09 -7.87 14.83
CA LEU A 277 29.21 -9.01 13.90
C LEU A 277 29.83 -8.60 12.56
N CYS A 278 29.71 -7.32 12.17
CA CYS A 278 30.25 -6.80 10.92
C CYS A 278 31.78 -6.94 10.84
N THR A 279 32.48 -6.97 11.98
CA THR A 279 33.95 -7.03 12.04
C THR A 279 34.47 -8.23 12.84
N ASP A 280 33.60 -9.16 13.26
CA ASP A 280 33.98 -10.28 14.11
C ASP A 280 34.86 -11.29 13.35
N PRO A 281 36.14 -11.51 13.75
CA PRO A 281 37.06 -12.40 13.05
C PRO A 281 36.66 -13.89 13.09
N ARG A 282 35.71 -14.27 13.95
CA ARG A 282 35.17 -15.64 14.01
C ARG A 282 34.20 -15.94 12.86
N LEU A 283 33.70 -14.91 12.19
CA LEU A 283 32.76 -15.05 11.07
C LEU A 283 33.52 -15.04 9.73
N SER A 284 33.02 -15.79 8.76
CA SER A 284 33.54 -15.71 7.40
C SER A 284 33.26 -14.33 6.79
N LYS A 285 34.10 -13.89 5.84
CA LYS A 285 33.88 -12.62 5.11
C LYS A 285 32.47 -12.51 4.53
N TYR A 286 31.98 -13.60 3.94
CA TYR A 286 30.59 -13.69 3.45
C TYR A 286 29.55 -13.37 4.54
N LYS A 287 29.70 -13.90 5.77
CA LYS A 287 28.77 -13.62 6.88
C LYS A 287 28.90 -12.18 7.37
N GLN A 288 30.10 -11.61 7.38
CA GLN A 288 30.33 -10.20 7.73
C GLN A 288 29.65 -9.28 6.70
N GLU A 289 29.90 -9.49 5.41
CA GLU A 289 29.29 -8.75 4.29
C GLU A 289 27.76 -8.84 4.32
N ALA A 290 27.21 -10.05 4.47
CA ALA A 290 25.77 -10.25 4.60
C ALA A 290 25.20 -9.49 5.81
N THR A 291 25.94 -9.41 6.92
CA THR A 291 25.50 -8.68 8.12
C THR A 291 25.53 -7.16 7.91
N ILE A 292 26.54 -6.63 7.23
CA ILE A 292 26.62 -5.22 6.83
C ILE A 292 25.41 -4.86 5.96
N SER A 293 25.14 -5.65 4.92
CA SER A 293 23.98 -5.42 4.04
C SER A 293 22.66 -5.46 4.83
N CYS A 294 22.49 -6.43 5.73
CA CYS A 294 21.31 -6.50 6.60
C CYS A 294 21.14 -5.24 7.46
N LEU A 295 22.23 -4.72 8.01
CA LEU A 295 22.22 -3.54 8.87
C LEU A 295 21.87 -2.27 8.08
N GLU A 296 22.46 -2.09 6.90
CA GLU A 296 22.16 -0.96 5.99
C GLU A 296 20.69 -0.96 5.56
N MET A 297 20.17 -2.12 5.13
CA MET A 297 18.77 -2.23 4.72
C MET A 297 17.78 -2.07 5.88
N GLY A 298 18.18 -2.47 7.09
CA GLY A 298 17.34 -2.37 8.28
C GLY A 298 17.16 -0.94 8.79
N GLN A 299 17.86 0.07 8.25
CA GLN A 299 17.81 1.45 8.74
C GLN A 299 16.44 2.11 8.62
N SER A 300 15.56 1.61 7.75
CA SER A 300 14.18 2.09 7.63
C SER A 300 13.26 1.59 8.76
N LEU A 301 13.70 0.61 9.55
CA LEU A 301 12.94 -0.05 10.62
C LEU A 301 13.70 0.01 11.95
N ASP A 302 12.96 0.14 13.05
CA ASP A 302 13.48 -0.15 14.40
C ASP A 302 13.18 -1.62 14.71
N LEU A 303 14.22 -2.46 14.72
CA LEU A 303 14.10 -3.90 14.90
C LEU A 303 14.70 -4.32 16.24
N ARG A 304 13.87 -4.86 17.12
CA ARG A 304 14.27 -5.37 18.45
C ARG A 304 13.98 -6.86 18.56
N TYR A 305 15.01 -7.69 18.38
CA TYR A 305 14.83 -9.13 18.40
C TYR A 305 14.69 -9.64 19.83
N VAL A 306 13.63 -10.40 20.09
CA VAL A 306 13.48 -11.17 21.34
C VAL A 306 14.33 -12.43 21.26
N ASN A 307 14.34 -13.11 20.10
CA ASN A 307 15.11 -14.33 19.89
C ASN A 307 15.59 -14.48 18.43
N ARG A 308 16.69 -13.78 18.11
CA ARG A 308 17.38 -13.92 16.82
C ARG A 308 18.11 -15.27 16.74
N ARG A 309 18.26 -15.81 15.52
CA ARG A 309 19.11 -16.97 15.23
C ARG A 309 20.54 -16.76 15.73
N ASN A 310 21.08 -17.72 16.46
CA ASN A 310 22.46 -17.69 16.95
C ASN A 310 23.42 -18.16 15.87
N ILE A 311 24.09 -17.22 15.20
CA ILE A 311 24.98 -17.51 14.08
C ILE A 311 26.30 -18.20 14.47
N TYR A 312 26.61 -18.30 15.76
CA TYR A 312 27.77 -19.03 16.29
C TYR A 312 27.43 -20.47 16.67
N SER A 313 26.16 -20.75 16.96
CA SER A 313 25.71 -22.09 17.28
C SER A 313 25.59 -22.92 16.00
N SER A 314 25.92 -24.21 16.10
CA SER A 314 25.58 -25.20 15.08
C SER A 314 24.38 -26.07 15.49
N GLU A 315 23.90 -25.91 16.72
CA GLU A 315 22.75 -26.64 17.23
C GLU A 315 21.46 -26.16 16.56
N PRO A 316 20.51 -27.07 16.27
CA PRO A 316 19.20 -26.69 15.76
C PRO A 316 18.45 -25.86 16.80
N GLU A 317 17.83 -24.77 16.35
CA GLU A 317 16.94 -23.96 17.16
C GLU A 317 15.48 -24.23 16.77
N GLU A 318 14.54 -23.98 17.70
CA GLU A 318 13.12 -23.97 17.41
C GLU A 318 12.82 -23.02 16.22
N PRO A 319 11.94 -23.42 15.28
CA PRO A 319 11.55 -22.61 14.12
C PRO A 319 10.58 -21.48 14.52
N ARG A 320 10.97 -20.69 15.53
CA ARG A 320 10.20 -19.59 16.09
C ARG A 320 11.07 -18.34 16.24
N GLN A 321 10.54 -17.22 15.79
CA GLN A 321 11.18 -15.92 15.91
C GLN A 321 10.17 -14.87 16.35
N ARG A 322 10.59 -13.98 17.24
CA ARG A 322 9.82 -12.86 17.77
C ARG A 322 10.70 -11.63 17.70
N LEU A 323 10.15 -10.55 17.17
CA LEU A 323 10.81 -9.24 17.17
C LEU A 323 9.76 -8.14 17.32
N TRP A 324 10.12 -7.04 17.95
CA TRP A 324 9.38 -5.81 17.81
C TRP A 324 9.87 -5.07 16.56
N VAL A 325 8.91 -4.55 15.80
CA VAL A 325 9.17 -3.75 14.60
C VAL A 325 8.33 -2.49 14.65
N ARG A 326 8.93 -1.38 14.22
CA ARG A 326 8.23 -0.17 13.76
C ARG A 326 9.01 0.48 12.63
N THR A 327 8.38 1.33 11.85
CA THR A 327 9.09 2.19 10.90
C THR A 327 9.87 3.28 11.64
N ASN A 328 11.06 3.60 11.15
CA ASN A 328 11.84 4.72 11.68
C ASN A 328 11.29 6.06 11.18
N GLY A 329 10.98 6.96 12.11
CA GLY A 329 10.37 8.26 11.85
C GLY A 329 8.84 8.20 11.83
N LYS A 330 8.21 9.38 11.98
CA LYS A 330 6.75 9.52 12.02
C LYS A 330 6.15 9.41 10.62
N LEU A 331 5.08 8.65 10.50
CA LEU A 331 4.27 8.54 9.28
C LEU A 331 3.07 9.49 9.32
N GLY A 332 2.59 9.91 8.14
CA GLY A 332 1.30 10.59 8.02
C GLY A 332 0.13 9.71 8.47
N ASP A 333 -0.99 10.33 8.83
CA ASP A 333 -2.13 9.65 9.47
C ASP A 333 -3.06 8.90 8.49
N ASP A 334 -2.65 8.72 7.23
CA ASP A 334 -3.43 7.98 6.23
C ASP A 334 -3.42 6.46 6.57
N PRO A 335 -4.57 5.82 6.86
CA PRO A 335 -4.59 4.40 7.18
C PRO A 335 -4.02 3.50 6.07
N ALA A 336 -4.15 3.93 4.80
CA ALA A 336 -3.58 3.20 3.67
C ALA A 336 -2.05 3.28 3.65
N LEU A 337 -1.45 4.38 4.14
CA LEU A 337 0.01 4.48 4.32
C LEU A 337 0.48 3.47 5.36
N HIS A 338 -0.18 3.38 6.51
CA HIS A 338 0.20 2.41 7.55
C HIS A 338 0.08 0.96 7.06
N ARG A 339 -1.00 0.59 6.35
CA ARG A 339 -1.12 -0.76 5.78
C ARG A 339 -0.09 -1.03 4.66
N SER A 340 0.25 -0.04 3.85
CA SER A 340 1.33 -0.14 2.85
C SER A 340 2.70 -0.31 3.52
N ALA A 341 2.97 0.46 4.57
CA ALA A 341 4.17 0.31 5.40
C ALA A 341 4.22 -1.03 6.14
N ALA A 342 3.07 -1.59 6.50
CA ALA A 342 2.98 -2.93 7.07
C ALA A 342 3.34 -4.01 6.05
N GLY A 343 2.89 -3.87 4.79
CA GLY A 343 3.34 -4.71 3.67
C GLY A 343 4.86 -4.65 3.47
N TYR A 344 5.46 -3.47 3.69
CA TYR A 344 6.92 -3.31 3.73
C TYR A 344 7.56 -4.02 4.92
N ALA A 345 7.08 -3.80 6.14
CA ALA A 345 7.73 -4.27 7.36
C ALA A 345 7.55 -5.77 7.63
N PHE A 346 6.39 -6.36 7.30
CA PHE A 346 6.05 -7.74 7.70
C PHE A 346 6.60 -8.82 6.77
N ASP A 347 7.28 -8.46 5.68
CA ASP A 347 8.12 -9.39 4.93
C ASP A 347 9.51 -9.54 5.60
N TRP A 348 9.87 -8.66 6.52
CA TRP A 348 11.17 -8.68 7.18
C TRP A 348 11.33 -9.90 8.08
N SER A 349 12.41 -10.66 7.88
CA SER A 349 12.80 -11.82 8.69
C SER A 349 11.79 -12.97 8.80
N LEU A 350 10.70 -12.94 8.04
CA LEU A 350 9.69 -14.00 8.05
C LEU A 350 10.27 -15.33 7.57
N LEU A 351 10.88 -15.34 6.38
CA LEU A 351 11.51 -16.54 5.82
C LEU A 351 12.72 -17.01 6.63
N GLU A 352 13.44 -16.09 7.30
CA GLU A 352 14.58 -16.43 8.17
C GLU A 352 14.19 -17.33 9.34
N THR A 353 12.92 -17.32 9.75
CA THR A 353 12.40 -18.20 10.81
C THR A 353 12.62 -19.67 10.46
N ALA A 354 12.51 -20.04 9.18
CA ALA A 354 12.74 -21.40 8.70
C ALA A 354 14.22 -21.80 8.70
N LEU A 355 15.16 -20.86 8.82
CA LEU A 355 16.59 -21.13 8.85
C LEU A 355 17.08 -21.61 10.22
N LYS A 356 16.32 -21.33 11.29
CA LYS A 356 16.70 -21.59 12.68
C LYS A 356 17.02 -23.08 12.98
N PRO A 357 16.24 -24.06 12.48
CA PRO A 357 16.58 -25.47 12.66
C PRO A 357 17.83 -25.95 11.90
N HIS A 358 18.37 -25.14 10.99
CA HIS A 358 19.40 -25.55 10.02
C HIS A 358 20.78 -24.91 10.26
N ASN A 359 21.04 -24.39 11.47
CA ASN A 359 22.29 -23.71 11.83
C ASN A 359 23.56 -24.45 11.38
N LYS A 360 23.64 -25.76 11.62
CA LYS A 360 24.78 -26.59 11.18
C LYS A 360 25.07 -26.45 9.68
N LEU A 361 24.05 -26.56 8.84
CA LEU A 361 24.18 -26.48 7.39
C LEU A 361 24.53 -25.05 6.93
N LEU A 362 23.90 -24.05 7.52
CA LEU A 362 24.11 -22.63 7.21
C LEU A 362 25.48 -22.12 7.69
N ASN A 363 26.10 -22.79 8.64
CA ASN A 363 27.48 -22.52 9.04
C ASN A 363 28.49 -23.12 8.07
N GLN A 364 28.13 -24.21 7.38
CA GLN A 364 28.98 -24.92 6.42
C GLN A 364 28.86 -24.37 5.00
N SER A 365 27.73 -23.76 4.65
CA SER A 365 27.47 -23.32 3.27
C SER A 365 26.59 -22.07 3.23
N PRO A 366 26.85 -21.15 2.29
CA PRO A 366 25.93 -20.05 2.02
C PRO A 366 24.60 -20.59 1.50
N PHE A 367 23.55 -19.77 1.58
CA PHE A 367 22.24 -20.12 1.03
C PHE A 367 21.74 -19.00 0.11
N PHE A 368 20.85 -19.38 -0.79
CA PHE A 368 20.06 -18.46 -1.59
C PHE A 368 18.59 -18.73 -1.31
N GLY A 369 17.84 -17.67 -1.02
CA GLY A 369 16.41 -17.79 -0.79
C GLY A 369 15.65 -16.59 -1.35
N TYR A 370 14.40 -16.84 -1.72
CA TYR A 370 13.49 -15.83 -2.23
C TYR A 370 12.05 -16.20 -1.90
N SER A 371 11.20 -15.20 -1.71
CA SER A 371 9.77 -15.36 -1.48
C SER A 371 9.08 -15.86 -2.75
N ILE A 372 8.16 -16.82 -2.62
CA ILE A 372 7.32 -17.31 -3.74
C ILE A 372 6.00 -16.54 -3.71
N ASP A 373 5.37 -16.50 -2.53
CA ASP A 373 4.13 -15.79 -2.28
C ASP A 373 4.22 -14.96 -1.00
N HIS A 374 3.20 -14.13 -0.76
CA HIS A 374 3.01 -13.43 0.51
C HIS A 374 1.53 -13.08 0.68
N SER A 375 0.95 -13.41 1.83
CA SER A 375 -0.44 -13.10 2.15
C SER A 375 -0.54 -12.40 3.49
N ILE A 376 -1.33 -11.34 3.56
CA ILE A 376 -1.61 -10.59 4.81
C ILE A 376 -3.12 -10.49 4.99
N TRP A 377 -3.58 -10.68 6.22
CA TRP A 377 -4.93 -10.35 6.67
C TRP A 377 -4.82 -9.29 7.76
N PHE A 378 -5.43 -8.13 7.52
CA PHE A 378 -5.48 -7.00 8.46
C PHE A 378 -6.80 -7.06 9.22
N HIS A 379 -6.72 -7.10 10.55
CA HIS A 379 -7.87 -7.34 11.42
C HIS A 379 -8.38 -6.06 12.07
N ARG A 380 -7.48 -5.13 12.39
CA ARG A 380 -7.76 -3.91 13.15
C ARG A 380 -6.94 -2.73 12.63
N PRO A 381 -7.36 -1.48 12.88
CA PRO A 381 -6.52 -0.31 12.67
C PRO A 381 -5.26 -0.37 13.56
N PHE A 382 -4.15 0.13 13.06
CA PHE A 382 -2.89 0.24 13.80
C PHE A 382 -1.97 1.25 13.14
N ARG A 383 -0.91 1.61 13.85
CA ARG A 383 0.15 2.48 13.37
C ARG A 383 1.46 1.72 13.24
N THR A 384 2.01 1.69 12.03
CA THR A 384 3.29 1.00 11.75
C THR A 384 4.52 1.78 12.25
N ASP A 385 4.36 3.05 12.66
CA ASP A 385 5.40 3.83 13.37
C ASP A 385 5.33 3.67 14.90
N GLU A 386 4.42 2.85 15.41
CA GLU A 386 4.40 2.34 16.77
C GLU A 386 4.97 0.91 16.81
N TYR A 387 5.50 0.48 17.95
CA TYR A 387 6.05 -0.86 18.09
C TYR A 387 4.96 -1.94 17.99
N LEU A 388 5.19 -2.88 17.08
CA LEU A 388 4.36 -4.05 16.85
C LEU A 388 5.18 -5.32 17.09
N LEU A 389 4.67 -6.25 17.90
CA LEU A 389 5.30 -7.54 18.11
C LEU A 389 4.97 -8.45 16.93
N PHE A 390 5.99 -8.76 16.13
CA PHE A 390 5.90 -9.70 15.04
C PHE A 390 6.28 -11.11 15.50
N ALA A 391 5.27 -11.97 15.62
CA ALA A 391 5.40 -13.34 16.09
C ALA A 391 5.36 -14.35 14.94
N MET A 392 6.52 -14.95 14.63
CA MET A 392 6.72 -15.80 13.45
C MET A 392 7.04 -17.25 13.79
N ASP A 393 6.42 -18.19 13.08
CA ASP A 393 6.65 -19.62 13.23
C ASP A 393 6.83 -20.26 11.85
N SER A 394 7.78 -21.19 11.69
CA SER A 394 7.89 -22.02 10.48
C SER A 394 7.41 -23.43 10.78
N HIS A 395 6.44 -23.90 10.01
CA HIS A 395 5.78 -25.19 10.27
C HIS A 395 6.44 -26.34 9.50
N ARG A 396 7.01 -26.07 8.33
CA ARG A 396 7.66 -27.09 7.50
C ARG A 396 8.65 -26.48 6.53
N ALA A 397 9.80 -27.12 6.40
CA ALA A 397 10.74 -26.92 5.30
C ALA A 397 11.01 -28.27 4.60
N CYS A 398 10.73 -28.35 3.30
CA CYS A 398 10.97 -29.53 2.47
C CYS A 398 11.04 -29.15 0.99
N ASP A 399 11.70 -29.97 0.17
CA ASP A 399 11.80 -29.77 -1.29
C ASP A 399 12.27 -28.36 -1.69
N SER A 400 13.27 -27.85 -0.96
CA SER A 400 13.81 -26.49 -1.11
C SER A 400 12.81 -25.37 -0.86
N ARG A 401 11.69 -25.63 -0.18
CA ARG A 401 10.71 -24.62 0.22
C ARG A 401 10.53 -24.61 1.73
N ALA A 402 10.10 -23.48 2.27
CA ALA A 402 9.71 -23.36 3.66
C ALA A 402 8.47 -22.49 3.81
N LEU A 403 7.52 -22.97 4.62
CA LEU A 403 6.29 -22.28 4.96
C LEU A 403 6.43 -21.60 6.32
N CYS A 404 6.19 -20.30 6.34
CA CYS A 404 6.23 -19.44 7.52
C CYS A 404 4.88 -18.76 7.74
N PHE A 405 4.53 -18.59 9.01
CA PHE A 405 3.35 -17.88 9.47
C PHE A 405 3.77 -16.75 10.39
N GLY A 406 2.98 -15.68 10.39
CA GLY A 406 3.19 -14.49 11.20
C GLY A 406 1.90 -14.03 11.88
N ARG A 407 2.02 -13.50 13.09
CA ARG A 407 0.96 -12.79 13.83
C ARG A 407 1.54 -11.51 14.37
N VAL A 408 0.84 -10.40 14.17
CA VAL A 408 1.34 -9.08 14.58
C VAL A 408 0.43 -8.51 15.64
N TYR A 409 1.04 -8.08 16.75
CA TYR A 409 0.33 -7.55 17.90
C TYR A 409 0.76 -6.11 18.20
N THR A 410 -0.17 -5.28 18.68
CA THR A 410 0.21 -4.02 19.36
C THR A 410 0.93 -4.32 20.68
N GLN A 411 1.59 -3.32 21.26
CA GLN A 411 2.14 -3.44 22.62
C GLN A 411 1.08 -3.79 23.68
N SER A 412 -0.17 -3.35 23.48
CA SER A 412 -1.30 -3.67 24.36
C SER A 412 -1.84 -5.09 24.15
N GLY A 413 -1.36 -5.83 23.14
CA GLY A 413 -1.74 -7.21 22.88
C GLY A 413 -2.88 -7.42 21.89
N GLU A 414 -3.33 -6.38 21.18
CA GLU A 414 -4.34 -6.52 20.12
C GLU A 414 -3.74 -7.16 18.86
N LEU A 415 -4.38 -8.21 18.33
CA LEU A 415 -3.93 -8.90 17.11
C LEU A 415 -4.35 -8.10 15.87
N VAL A 416 -3.41 -7.39 15.25
CA VAL A 416 -3.72 -6.44 14.15
C VAL A 416 -3.53 -7.05 12.76
N ALA A 417 -2.65 -8.05 12.62
CA ALA A 417 -2.47 -8.74 11.34
C ALA A 417 -2.06 -10.21 11.49
N SER A 418 -2.34 -11.00 10.45
CA SER A 418 -1.81 -12.36 10.27
C SER A 418 -1.19 -12.51 8.89
N ILE A 419 -0.13 -13.31 8.80
CA ILE A 419 0.71 -13.42 7.60
C ILE A 419 0.97 -14.90 7.30
N ALA A 420 1.02 -15.25 6.02
CA ALA A 420 1.51 -16.54 5.54
C ALA A 420 2.41 -16.31 4.31
N GLN A 421 3.50 -17.07 4.24
CA GLN A 421 4.47 -17.00 3.15
C GLN A 421 5.19 -18.33 2.97
N GLU A 422 5.27 -18.79 1.73
CA GLU A 422 6.22 -19.81 1.30
C GLU A 422 7.39 -19.13 0.57
N GLY A 423 8.61 -19.56 0.92
CA GLY A 423 9.82 -19.13 0.22
C GLY A 423 10.63 -20.33 -0.23
N ARG A 424 11.38 -20.16 -1.31
CA ARG A 424 12.41 -21.12 -1.70
C ARG A 424 13.67 -20.86 -0.88
N ILE A 425 14.29 -21.91 -0.37
CA ILE A 425 15.58 -21.88 0.33
C ILE A 425 16.45 -22.99 -0.25
N GLN A 426 17.60 -22.62 -0.79
CA GLN A 426 18.56 -23.55 -1.38
C GLN A 426 19.96 -23.29 -0.84
N LEU A 427 20.61 -24.33 -0.34
CA LEU A 427 22.03 -24.27 0.00
C LEU A 427 22.84 -24.15 -1.29
N LEU A 428 23.80 -23.23 -1.28
CA LEU A 428 24.76 -23.08 -2.36
C LEU A 428 25.97 -23.98 -2.07
N PRO A 429 26.70 -24.42 -3.11
CA PRO A 429 27.96 -25.13 -2.91
C PRO A 429 28.90 -24.31 -2.03
N PRO A 430 29.68 -24.93 -1.13
CA PRO A 430 30.69 -24.21 -0.38
C PRO A 430 31.68 -23.56 -1.36
N PRO A 431 32.17 -22.35 -1.06
CA PRO A 431 33.17 -21.71 -1.91
C PRO A 431 34.38 -22.64 -2.07
N LYS A 432 34.83 -22.88 -3.32
CA LYS A 432 36.00 -23.72 -3.59
C LYS A 432 37.21 -23.10 -2.89
N VAL A 433 37.84 -23.84 -1.97
CA VAL A 433 39.14 -23.47 -1.42
C VAL A 433 40.16 -23.60 -2.54
N THR A 434 40.58 -22.49 -3.13
CA THR A 434 41.78 -22.48 -3.97
C THR A 434 42.98 -22.63 -3.06
N THR A 435 43.49 -23.85 -2.92
CA THR A 435 44.82 -24.08 -2.36
C THR A 435 45.82 -23.29 -3.21
N PRO A 436 46.65 -22.42 -2.64
CA PRO A 436 47.72 -21.81 -3.41
C PRO A 436 48.57 -22.94 -3.96
N ALA A 437 48.75 -22.99 -5.29
CA ALA A 437 49.64 -23.94 -5.93
C ALA A 437 51.00 -23.84 -5.23
N SER A 438 51.42 -24.94 -4.61
CA SER A 438 52.77 -25.07 -4.08
C SER A 438 53.73 -24.80 -5.24
N LYS A 439 54.46 -23.69 -5.18
CA LYS A 439 55.63 -23.49 -6.02
C LYS A 439 56.65 -24.55 -5.59
N LEU A 440 56.74 -25.63 -6.36
CA LEU A 440 57.92 -26.49 -6.45
C LEU A 440 58.69 -26.08 -7.70
#